data_AF-A0A485CDC0-F1
#
_entry.id   AF-A0A485CDC0-F1
#
_cell.length_a   1.000
_cell.length_b   1.000
_cell.length_c   1.000
_cell.angle_alpha   90.00
_cell.angle_beta   90.00
_cell.angle_gamma   90.00
#
_symmetry.space_group_name_H-M   'P 1'
#
loop_
_entity.id
_entity.type
_entity.pdbx_description
1 polymer ?
#
loop_
_entity_poly.entity_id
_entity_poly.type
_entity_poly.pdbx_seq_one_letter_code
_entity_poly.pdbx_strand_id
1 'polypeptide(L)' 'MYNNLFLQTPVRELMNPFATCIGQHQLIDEAIRIMEQHQPAPITVLPVINDDKQVVGLLHLTDLLRIFPPEK' A
#
# COMPACT_ATOMS: atom_id res chain seq x y z
N MET A 1 -21.80 -14.66 -14.21
CA MET A 1 -20.71 -15.65 -14.37
C MET A 1 -19.40 -14.86 -14.38
N TYR A 2 -18.52 -15.05 -13.39
CA TYR A 2 -17.16 -14.50 -13.51
C TYR A 2 -16.51 -15.17 -14.73
N ASN A 3 -15.98 -14.38 -15.65
CA ASN A 3 -15.30 -14.88 -16.83
C ASN A 3 -14.07 -15.67 -16.35
N ASN A 4 -13.99 -16.97 -16.63
CA ASN A 4 -12.89 -17.85 -16.20
C ASN A 4 -11.50 -17.34 -16.64
N LEU A 5 -11.45 -16.46 -17.63
CA LEU A 5 -10.24 -15.77 -18.07
C LEU A 5 -9.56 -14.97 -16.93
N PHE A 6 -10.33 -14.39 -16.00
CA PHE A 6 -9.81 -13.61 -14.87
C PHE A 6 -8.98 -14.45 -13.90
N LEU A 7 -9.38 -15.71 -13.65
CA LEU A 7 -8.68 -16.60 -12.72
C LEU A 7 -7.35 -17.13 -13.27
N GLN A 8 -7.11 -16.97 -14.59
CA GLN A 8 -5.86 -17.35 -15.25
C GLN A 8 -4.99 -16.14 -15.60
N THR A 9 -5.45 -14.92 -15.33
CA THR A 9 -4.68 -13.70 -15.57
C THR A 9 -3.46 -13.66 -14.63
N PRO A 10 -2.23 -13.59 -15.16
CA PRO A 10 -1.04 -13.40 -14.33
C PRO A 10 -1.15 -12.12 -13.49
N VAL A 11 -0.79 -12.18 -12.21
CA VAL A 11 -0.89 -11.03 -11.28
C VAL A 11 -0.17 -9.79 -11.82
N ARG A 12 0.94 -9.96 -12.55
CA ARG A 12 1.69 -8.86 -13.19
C ARG A 12 0.86 -8.01 -14.15
N GLU A 13 -0.24 -8.55 -14.67
CA GLU A 13 -1.14 -7.87 -15.61
C GLU A 13 -2.23 -7.06 -14.88
N LEU A 14 -2.41 -7.30 -13.58
CA LEU A 14 -3.37 -6.59 -12.74
C LEU A 14 -2.71 -5.66 -11.72
N MET A 15 -1.47 -5.93 -11.33
CA MET A 15 -0.73 -5.13 -10.34
C MET A 15 -0.41 -3.72 -10.86
N ASN A 16 -0.17 -2.78 -9.94
CA ASN A 16 0.52 -1.54 -10.29
C ASN A 16 2.02 -1.84 -10.51
N PRO A 17 2.57 -1.68 -11.72
CA PRO A 17 3.98 -1.97 -11.99
C PRO A 17 4.95 -0.95 -11.36
N PHE A 18 4.44 0.21 -10.94
CA PHE A 18 5.22 1.28 -10.29
C PHE A 18 4.70 1.52 -8.87
N ALA A 19 4.83 0.49 -8.02
CA ALA A 19 4.42 0.58 -6.63
C ALA A 19 5.16 1.70 -5.90
N THR A 20 4.41 2.60 -5.28
CA THR A 20 4.98 3.60 -4.36
C THR A 20 5.31 2.92 -3.03
N CYS A 21 6.54 3.08 -2.56
CA CYS A 21 7.03 2.49 -1.32
C CYS A 21 7.32 3.57 -0.28
N ILE A 22 7.42 3.16 0.99
CA ILE A 22 7.92 3.99 2.09
C ILE A 22 9.08 3.28 2.79
N GLY A 23 10.06 4.04 3.26
CA GLY A 23 11.19 3.52 4.03
C GLY A 23 10.79 3.13 5.45
N GLN A 24 11.39 2.05 5.98
CA GLN A 24 11.12 1.53 7.33
C GLN A 24 11.40 2.52 8.49
N HIS A 25 12.17 3.58 8.23
CA HIS A 25 12.50 4.63 9.21
C HIS A 25 11.72 5.93 9.00
N GLN A 26 10.85 6.00 7.99
CA GLN A 26 10.02 7.17 7.72
C GLN A 26 8.81 7.22 8.67
N LEU A 27 8.31 8.44 8.89
CA LEU A 27 7.23 8.68 9.83
C LEU A 27 5.86 8.34 9.23
N ILE A 28 4.90 8.02 10.11
CA ILE A 28 3.53 7.65 9.72
C ILE A 28 2.78 8.81 9.05
N ASP A 29 3.07 10.05 9.43
CA ASP A 29 2.44 11.23 8.81
C ASP A 29 2.86 11.40 7.34
N GLU A 30 4.09 11.03 6.98
CA GLU A 30 4.54 10.95 5.58
C GLU A 30 3.78 9.85 4.83
N ALA A 31 3.61 8.68 5.46
CA ALA A 31 2.84 7.57 4.87
C ALA A 31 1.39 8.00 4.54
N ILE A 32 0.72 8.66 5.49
CA ILE A 32 -0.64 9.18 5.31
C ILE A 32 -0.71 10.14 4.13
N ARG A 33 0.20 11.13 4.07
CA ARG A 33 0.23 12.09 2.97
C ARG A 33 0.45 11.41 1.61
N ILE A 34 1.40 10.47 1.52
CA ILE A 34 1.67 9.71 0.29
C ILE A 34 0.41 8.94 -0.14
N MET A 35 -0.28 8.30 0.81
CA MET A 35 -1.46 7.49 0.53
C MET A 35 -2.66 8.33 0.09
N GLU A 36 -2.96 9.41 0.81
CA GLU A 36 -4.14 10.27 0.55
C GLU A 36 -3.99 11.13 -0.70
N GLN A 37 -2.77 11.62 -0.97
CA GLN A 37 -2.52 12.55 -2.08
C GLN A 37 -2.24 11.84 -3.41
N HIS A 38 -2.15 10.51 -3.42
CA HIS A 38 -1.95 9.76 -4.66
C HIS A 38 -3.13 9.94 -5.61
N GLN A 39 -2.83 10.04 -6.91
CA GLN A 39 -3.79 10.18 -7.99
C GLN A 39 -3.62 9.06 -9.03
N PRO A 40 -4.69 8.61 -9.70
CA PRO A 40 -6.07 9.15 -9.65
C PRO A 40 -6.89 8.71 -8.44
N ALA A 41 -6.38 7.78 -7.63
CA ALA A 41 -7.05 7.30 -6.43
C ALA A 41 -6.04 7.16 -5.28
N PRO A 42 -6.48 7.23 -4.01
CA PRO A 42 -5.60 7.00 -2.87
C PRO A 42 -4.97 5.61 -2.90
N ILE A 43 -3.74 5.50 -2.38
CA ILE A 43 -3.09 4.21 -2.14
C ILE A 43 -3.61 3.63 -0.82
N THR A 44 -4.03 2.37 -0.84
CA THR A 44 -4.51 1.68 0.36
C THR A 44 -3.45 0.79 1.03
N VAL A 45 -2.34 0.53 0.35
CA VAL A 45 -1.22 -0.29 0.83
C VAL A 45 0.12 0.25 0.33
N LEU A 46 1.07 0.49 1.22
CA LEU A 46 2.45 0.81 0.88
C LEU A 46 3.37 -0.37 1.21
N PRO A 47 4.21 -0.85 0.29
CA PRO A 47 5.36 -1.67 0.64
C PRO A 47 6.35 -0.86 1.48
N VAL A 48 6.78 -1.44 2.60
CA VAL A 48 7.82 -0.87 3.45
C VAL A 48 9.16 -1.45 3.00
N ILE A 49 10.12 -0.60 2.67
CA ILE A 49 11.44 -1.01 2.19
C ILE A 49 12.55 -0.63 3.17
N ASN A 50 13.61 -1.44 3.20
CA ASN A 50 14.87 -1.09 3.87
C ASN A 50 15.82 -0.31 2.94
N ASP A 51 17.00 0.01 3.45
CA ASP A 51 18.01 0.79 2.74
C ASP A 51 18.57 0.05 1.50
N ASP A 52 18.51 -1.29 1.50
CA ASP A 52 18.87 -2.16 0.36
C ASP A 52 17.75 -2.29 -0.67
N LYS A 53 16.66 -1.52 -0.53
CA LYS A 53 15.45 -1.56 -1.37
C LYS A 53 14.72 -2.91 -1.38
N GLN A 54 14.88 -3.68 -0.30
CA GLN A 54 14.15 -4.92 -0.10
C GLN A 54 12.86 -4.64 0.66
N VAL A 55 11.77 -5.31 0.27
CA VAL A 55 10.49 -5.22 1.00
C VAL A 55 10.63 -5.96 2.33
N VAL A 56 10.41 -5.23 3.43
CA VAL A 56 10.47 -5.76 4.81
C VAL A 56 9.10 -5.79 5.49
N GLY A 57 8.08 -5.19 4.89
CA GLY A 57 6.71 -5.20 5.40
C GLY A 57 5.71 -4.55 4.46
N LEU A 58 4.46 -4.51 4.89
CA LEU A 58 3.35 -3.82 4.23
C LEU A 58 2.66 -2.93 5.27
N LEU A 59 2.31 -1.71 4.87
CA LEU A 59 1.49 -0.79 5.65
C LEU A 59 0.15 -0.61 4.96
N HIS A 60 -0.93 -1.11 5.56
CA HIS A 60 -2.29 -0.87 5.08
C HIS A 60 -2.87 0.40 5.70
N LEU A 61 -3.73 1.10 4.94
CA LEU A 61 -4.44 2.28 5.45
C LEU A 61 -5.25 1.94 6.72
N THR A 62 -5.77 0.72 6.81
CA THR A 62 -6.54 0.23 7.97
C THR A 62 -5.69 0.01 9.22
N ASP A 63 -4.37 -0.17 9.09
CA ASP A 63 -3.48 -0.32 10.25
C ASP A 63 -3.42 1.00 11.05
N LEU A 64 -3.60 2.13 10.37
CA LEU A 64 -3.62 3.46 10.99
C LEU A 64 -4.81 3.66 11.93
N LEU A 65 -5.94 3.02 11.65
CA LEU A 65 -7.12 3.04 12.54
C LEU A 65 -6.85 2.35 13.89
N ARG A 66 -5.82 1.50 13.98
CA ARG A 66 -5.43 0.85 15.23
C ARG A 66 -4.54 1.74 16.09
N ILE A 67 -3.83 2.69 15.47
CA ILE A 67 -2.96 3.65 16.15
C ILE A 67 -3.80 4.75 16.83
N PHE A 68 -4.91 5.13 16.18
CA PHE A 68 -5.89 6.09 16.71
C PHE A 68 -7.17 5.33 17.09
N PRO A 69 -7.22 4.68 18.28
CA PRO A 69 -8.46 4.08 18.74
C PRO A 69 -9.56 5.15 18.72
N PRO A 70 -10.80 4.80 18.31
CA PRO A 70 -11.89 5.78 18.28
C PRO A 70 -12.02 6.41 19.66
N GLU A 71 -12.12 7.75 19.70
CA GLU A 71 -12.46 8.46 20.93
C GLU A 71 -13.75 7.86 21.48
N LYS A 72 -13.71 7.44 22.76
CA LYS A 72 -14.87 6.91 23.46
C LYS A 72 -15.97 7.95 23.60
#